data_AF-A0A7N2KTV5-F1
#
_entry.id   AF-A0A7N2KTV5-F1
#
_cell.length_a   1.000
_cell.length_b   1.000
_cell.length_c   1.000
_cell.angle_alpha   90.00
_cell.angle_beta   90.00
_cell.angle_gamma   90.00
#
_symmetry.space_group_name_H-M   'P 1'
#
loop_
_entity.id
_entity.type
_entity.pdbx_description
1 polymer ?
#
loop_
_entity_poly.entity_id
_entity_poly.type
_entity_poly.pdbx_seq_one_letter_code
_entity_poly.pdbx_strand_id
1 'polypeptide(L)'
;MISCVIPLQVVSVKQLRSKSIICQQKKCFRCSSTRFSSLTDDSKNHESITTIRSHVITKKYQLGATYKHEYASKPEDDYSTSFLNVLSKQLEAFYLFSRPHTVIGTVIGIVSVSLLPVETVADLTPTFFMGLLKALVPSILMNIYIVGLNQLFDVEIDKVNKPDLPVASGAFSMSTGITIVTASLLMSFAMGIIFKSPPLFASLLVGFLLGSAYSIDLPFLRWKRNAVLAATCILIVRAVVVQLAYFLHTQNYVLGRPVMITKSLVFAAAFMCFFSAVIALFKDIPDVDGDKEFGIQSFSVRLGQERVFWLCVNMLTLAYGAAVVIGASSSFLPSKLVTILGHLALASSLLVQAQSVDLASKASVTSFYMFIWKLFYAEYFLIPFVR
;
A
#
# COMPACT_ATOMS: atom_id res chain seq x y z
N MET A 1 35.82 -3.72 53.97
CA MET A 1 34.96 -4.86 53.57
C MET A 1 34.51 -4.58 52.15
N ILE A 2 35.19 -4.94 51.05
CA ILE A 2 35.71 -6.23 50.56
C ILE A 2 34.69 -7.38 50.64
N SER A 3 34.01 -7.55 49.50
CA SER A 3 33.65 -8.78 48.75
C SER A 3 32.96 -9.99 49.43
N CYS A 4 31.82 -10.39 48.84
CA CYS A 4 31.45 -11.78 48.43
C CYS A 4 30.02 -11.75 47.84
N VAL A 5 29.80 -11.80 46.53
CA VAL A 5 29.73 -12.99 45.64
C VAL A 5 28.76 -14.08 46.13
N ILE A 6 27.60 -14.19 45.46
CA ILE A 6 26.86 -15.44 45.28
C ILE A 6 26.56 -15.57 43.77
N PRO A 7 26.90 -16.70 43.12
CA PRO A 7 26.86 -16.87 41.67
C PRO A 7 25.46 -17.28 41.15
N LEU A 8 25.09 -16.77 39.97
CA LEU A 8 24.01 -17.33 39.15
C LEU A 8 24.56 -18.50 38.32
N GLN A 9 24.12 -19.73 38.64
CA GLN A 9 24.29 -20.87 37.76
C GLN A 9 23.12 -20.98 36.77
N VAL A 10 23.47 -20.79 35.49
CA VAL A 10 23.08 -21.52 34.28
C VAL A 10 21.74 -22.29 34.29
N VAL A 11 20.83 -21.92 33.38
CA VAL A 11 19.98 -22.90 32.69
C VAL A 11 20.08 -22.68 31.17
N SER A 12 20.74 -23.63 30.53
CA SER A 12 20.82 -23.82 29.09
C SER A 12 19.47 -24.32 28.58
N VAL A 13 18.86 -23.60 27.63
CA VAL A 13 17.64 -24.03 26.93
C VAL A 13 18.02 -25.04 25.84
N LYS A 14 18.38 -26.24 26.27
CA LYS A 14 18.10 -27.47 25.53
C LYS A 14 17.17 -28.28 26.42
N GLN A 15 16.14 -28.86 25.81
CA GLN A 15 15.22 -29.86 26.39
C GLN A 15 13.85 -29.32 26.85
N LEU A 16 13.01 -28.95 25.89
CA LEU A 16 11.59 -29.26 25.95
C LEU A 16 11.25 -30.21 24.80
N ARG A 17 11.20 -31.49 25.17
CA ARG A 17 10.72 -32.66 24.43
C ARG A 17 9.39 -32.34 23.73
N SER A 18 9.26 -32.67 22.45
CA SER A 18 8.68 -33.96 22.05
C SER A 18 7.42 -34.28 22.85
N LYS A 19 6.28 -33.80 22.34
CA LYS A 19 4.98 -34.43 22.56
C LYS A 19 4.46 -34.89 21.20
N SER A 20 4.65 -36.18 20.97
CA SER A 20 3.97 -36.99 19.99
C SER A 20 2.44 -36.88 20.16
N ILE A 21 1.73 -36.67 19.06
CA ILE A 21 0.30 -36.94 18.97
C ILE A 21 0.13 -38.09 17.98
N ILE A 22 -0.32 -39.23 18.49
CA ILE A 22 -0.71 -40.43 17.74
C ILE A 22 -2.21 -40.64 17.91
N CYS A 23 -2.85 -41.09 16.81
CA CYS A 23 -4.21 -41.63 16.64
C CYS A 23 -5.36 -40.59 16.56
N GLN A 24 -6.29 -40.65 15.60
CA GLN A 24 -6.82 -41.82 14.89
C GLN A 24 -7.05 -41.62 13.38
N GLN A 25 -6.65 -42.64 12.60
CA GLN A 25 -7.20 -42.95 11.28
C GLN A 25 -8.68 -43.36 11.40
N LYS A 26 -9.58 -42.69 10.67
CA LYS A 26 -10.93 -43.20 10.39
C LYS A 26 -10.97 -43.90 9.03
N LYS A 27 -11.70 -45.02 9.06
CA LYS A 27 -11.74 -46.10 8.08
C LYS A 27 -12.26 -45.69 6.70
N CYS A 28 -11.67 -46.38 5.73
CA CYS A 28 -12.05 -46.54 4.33
C CYS A 28 -13.50 -47.02 4.16
N PHE A 29 -14.24 -46.43 3.22
CA PHE A 29 -15.44 -47.06 2.62
C PHE A 29 -15.14 -47.38 1.16
N ARG A 30 -15.19 -48.68 0.86
CA ARG A 30 -15.07 -49.29 -0.46
C ARG A 30 -16.47 -49.74 -0.85
N CYS A 31 -17.02 -49.26 -1.96
CA CYS A 31 -18.18 -49.86 -2.60
C CYS A 31 -17.85 -50.04 -4.09
N SER A 32 -17.94 -51.28 -4.55
CA SER A 32 -17.74 -51.70 -5.93
C SER A 32 -18.88 -52.62 -6.36
N SER A 33 -19.15 -52.59 -7.67
CA SER A 33 -20.10 -53.41 -8.44
C SER A 33 -21.54 -52.84 -8.46
N THR A 34 -22.29 -52.86 -9.57
CA THR A 34 -22.28 -53.78 -10.72
C THR A 34 -22.90 -53.13 -11.97
N ARG A 35 -22.55 -53.67 -13.16
CA ARG A 35 -23.12 -53.37 -14.49
C ARG A 35 -24.62 -53.69 -14.60
N PHE A 36 -25.33 -52.98 -15.47
CA PHE A 36 -26.34 -53.57 -16.36
C PHE A 36 -26.39 -52.81 -17.69
N SER A 37 -26.63 -53.55 -18.77
CA SER A 37 -26.55 -53.14 -20.17
C SER A 37 -27.85 -53.46 -20.91
N SER A 38 -28.19 -52.62 -21.91
CA SER A 38 -28.95 -52.92 -23.13
C SER A 38 -30.50 -53.03 -22.96
N LEU A 39 -31.43 -52.56 -23.82
CA LEU A 39 -31.53 -52.39 -25.30
C LEU A 39 -32.71 -51.45 -25.71
N THR A 40 -32.59 -50.81 -26.90
CA THR A 40 -33.60 -50.48 -27.98
C THR A 40 -34.83 -49.58 -27.70
N ASP A 41 -35.39 -48.75 -28.60
CA ASP A 41 -35.25 -48.51 -30.05
C ASP A 41 -35.85 -47.13 -30.48
N ASP A 42 -35.53 -46.71 -31.72
CA ASP A 42 -36.25 -45.79 -32.65
C ASP A 42 -36.37 -44.27 -32.36
N SER A 43 -36.28 -43.31 -33.31
CA SER A 43 -36.00 -43.27 -34.77
C SER A 43 -35.94 -41.79 -35.25
N LYS A 44 -35.25 -41.54 -36.39
CA LYS A 44 -35.34 -40.42 -37.37
C LYS A 44 -34.29 -39.29 -37.38
N ASN A 45 -33.26 -39.54 -38.22
CA ASN A 45 -32.69 -38.72 -39.32
C ASN A 45 -32.81 -37.18 -39.32
N HIS A 46 -31.66 -36.51 -39.40
CA HIS A 46 -31.31 -35.71 -40.59
C HIS A 46 -29.79 -35.54 -40.72
N GLU A 47 -29.26 -35.84 -41.92
CA GLU A 47 -27.86 -35.69 -42.32
C GLU A 47 -27.43 -34.22 -42.41
N SER A 48 -26.17 -33.92 -42.05
CA SER A 48 -25.27 -33.05 -42.84
C SER A 48 -23.81 -33.28 -42.40
N ILE A 49 -23.00 -33.69 -43.36
CA ILE A 49 -21.56 -33.97 -43.27
C ILE A 49 -20.77 -32.65 -43.38
N THR A 50 -19.80 -32.39 -42.50
CA THR A 50 -18.56 -31.71 -42.90
C THR A 50 -17.40 -32.11 -41.97
N THR A 51 -16.43 -32.80 -42.57
CA THR A 51 -15.16 -33.28 -42.02
C THR A 51 -14.12 -32.15 -42.01
N ILE A 52 -13.20 -32.10 -41.04
CA ILE A 52 -11.72 -31.97 -41.23
C ILE A 52 -10.99 -32.12 -39.87
N ARG A 53 -10.57 -33.37 -39.64
CA ARG A 53 -9.26 -33.90 -39.24
C ARG A 53 -8.26 -33.00 -38.48
N SER A 54 -7.99 -33.37 -37.23
CA SER A 54 -6.82 -33.03 -36.41
C SER A 54 -5.60 -33.89 -36.77
N HIS A 55 -4.45 -33.28 -37.07
CA HIS A 55 -3.17 -33.97 -37.26
C HIS A 55 -2.31 -33.93 -35.99
N VAL A 56 -2.13 -35.11 -35.38
CA VAL A 56 -1.06 -35.42 -34.43
C VAL A 56 0.13 -35.92 -35.24
N ILE A 57 1.32 -35.30 -35.11
CA ILE A 57 2.57 -35.79 -35.70
C ILE A 57 3.54 -36.18 -34.59
N THR A 58 3.80 -37.48 -34.50
CA THR A 58 4.82 -38.14 -33.68
C THR A 58 6.24 -37.87 -34.21
N LYS A 59 7.14 -37.43 -33.31
CA LYS A 59 8.59 -37.29 -33.55
C LYS A 59 9.26 -38.67 -33.72
N LYS A 60 10.07 -38.81 -34.77
CA LYS A 60 10.96 -39.94 -35.03
C LYS A 60 12.41 -39.47 -34.83
N TYR A 61 13.18 -40.20 -34.00
CA TYR A 61 14.61 -39.99 -33.81
C TYR A 61 15.41 -40.49 -35.02
N GLN A 62 16.39 -39.71 -35.48
CA GLN A 62 17.54 -40.21 -36.23
C GLN A 62 18.81 -39.50 -35.74
N LEU A 63 19.85 -40.29 -35.50
CA LEU A 63 21.19 -39.89 -35.13
C LEU A 63 22.12 -40.23 -36.31
N GLY A 64 23.01 -39.31 -36.68
CA GLY A 64 24.06 -39.53 -37.69
C GLY A 64 25.01 -38.33 -37.76
N ALA A 65 26.28 -38.58 -37.44
CA ALA A 65 27.35 -37.61 -37.20
C ALA A 65 28.01 -37.06 -38.48
N THR A 66 28.60 -35.85 -38.42
CA THR A 66 30.06 -35.60 -38.56
C THR A 66 30.42 -34.09 -38.59
N TYR A 67 31.64 -33.82 -38.15
CA TYR A 67 32.32 -32.56 -37.82
C TYR A 67 32.44 -31.50 -38.93
N LYS A 68 32.42 -30.21 -38.52
CA LYS A 68 33.39 -29.18 -38.95
C LYS A 68 33.45 -28.02 -37.94
N HIS A 69 34.67 -27.61 -37.60
CA HIS A 69 35.02 -26.46 -36.77
C HIS A 69 34.64 -25.16 -37.49
N GLU A 70 33.98 -24.24 -36.79
CA GLU A 70 34.00 -22.82 -37.13
C GLU A 70 34.09 -22.00 -35.84
N TYR A 71 35.15 -21.21 -35.74
CA TYR A 71 35.36 -20.21 -34.70
C TYR A 71 34.24 -19.18 -34.80
N ALA A 72 33.34 -19.13 -33.82
CA ALA A 72 32.44 -18.02 -33.60
C ALA A 72 32.75 -17.38 -32.24
N SER A 73 33.04 -16.09 -32.33
CA SER A 73 33.37 -15.13 -31.31
C SER A 73 32.44 -15.11 -30.09
N LYS A 74 33.05 -14.96 -28.90
CA LYS A 74 32.62 -14.34 -27.64
C LYS A 74 31.11 -14.24 -27.30
N PRO A 75 30.70 -14.64 -26.08
CA PRO A 75 29.39 -14.30 -25.53
C PRO A 75 29.44 -12.90 -24.88
N GLU A 76 29.31 -11.83 -25.67
CA GLU A 76 29.17 -10.48 -25.10
C GLU A 76 27.69 -10.04 -25.00
N ASP A 77 26.77 -10.71 -25.70
CA ASP A 77 25.35 -10.33 -25.70
C ASP A 77 24.49 -11.04 -24.64
N ASP A 78 24.86 -12.23 -24.18
CA ASP A 78 24.06 -13.04 -23.21
C ASP A 78 24.13 -12.49 -21.78
N TYR A 79 25.27 -11.90 -21.40
CA TYR A 79 25.49 -11.32 -20.07
C TYR A 79 24.72 -10.01 -19.87
N SER A 80 24.63 -9.18 -20.91
CA SER A 80 23.92 -7.89 -20.87
C SER A 80 22.40 -8.11 -20.71
N THR A 81 21.83 -9.06 -21.46
CA THR A 81 20.43 -9.49 -21.28
C THR A 81 20.17 -10.08 -19.91
N SER A 82 21.11 -10.84 -19.35
CA SER A 82 21.00 -11.40 -17.99
C SER A 82 21.00 -10.31 -16.90
N PHE A 83 21.92 -9.33 -16.98
CA PHE A 83 22.00 -8.24 -16.01
C PHE A 83 20.76 -7.33 -16.04
N LEU A 84 20.30 -6.92 -17.23
CA LEU A 84 19.11 -6.07 -17.36
C LEU A 84 17.85 -6.77 -16.84
N ASN A 85 17.74 -8.09 -17.04
CA ASN A 85 16.63 -8.87 -16.50
C ASN A 85 16.66 -8.95 -14.97
N VAL A 86 17.85 -9.13 -14.38
CA VAL A 86 18.01 -9.12 -12.91
C VAL A 86 17.68 -7.73 -12.36
N LEU A 87 18.21 -6.68 -12.96
CA LEU A 87 17.95 -5.30 -12.55
C LEU A 87 16.46 -4.97 -12.64
N SER A 88 15.80 -5.34 -13.75
CA SER A 88 14.36 -5.14 -13.94
C SER A 88 13.53 -5.79 -12.82
N LYS A 89 13.83 -7.06 -12.49
CA LYS A 89 13.16 -7.77 -11.38
C LYS A 89 13.40 -7.11 -10.02
N GLN A 90 14.62 -6.62 -9.77
CA GLN A 90 14.95 -5.91 -8.52
C GLN A 90 14.22 -4.56 -8.44
N LEU A 91 14.08 -3.84 -9.56
CA LEU A 91 13.33 -2.59 -9.63
C LEU A 91 11.82 -2.82 -9.46
N GLU A 92 11.27 -3.87 -10.04
CA GLU A 92 9.87 -4.27 -9.85
C GLU A 92 9.61 -4.64 -8.38
N ALA A 93 10.48 -5.44 -7.78
CA ALA A 93 10.40 -5.76 -6.36
C ALA A 93 10.51 -4.48 -5.51
N PHE A 94 11.43 -3.57 -5.81
CA PHE A 94 11.53 -2.30 -5.08
C PHE A 94 10.29 -1.42 -5.25
N TYR A 95 9.71 -1.38 -6.45
CA TYR A 95 8.46 -0.67 -6.73
C TYR A 95 7.33 -1.20 -5.85
N LEU A 96 7.14 -2.53 -5.80
CA LEU A 96 6.14 -3.16 -4.92
C LEU A 96 6.46 -2.93 -3.43
N PHE A 97 7.74 -3.02 -3.04
CA PHE A 97 8.19 -2.78 -1.66
C PHE A 97 7.82 -1.36 -1.19
N SER A 98 7.94 -0.37 -2.07
CA SER A 98 7.65 1.04 -1.77
C SER A 98 6.16 1.34 -1.58
N ARG A 99 5.26 0.39 -1.87
CA ARG A 99 3.79 0.59 -1.89
C ARG A 99 3.41 1.84 -2.69
N PRO A 100 3.42 1.77 -4.03
CA PRO A 100 3.36 2.93 -4.93
C PRO A 100 2.22 3.89 -4.65
N HIS A 101 1.04 3.37 -4.31
CA HIS A 101 -0.12 4.18 -3.98
C HIS A 101 0.13 5.14 -2.80
N THR A 102 0.85 4.69 -1.77
CA THR A 102 1.19 5.55 -0.63
C THR A 102 2.22 6.61 -1.00
N VAL A 103 3.18 6.28 -1.87
CA VAL A 103 4.23 7.19 -2.35
C VAL A 103 3.62 8.27 -3.24
N ILE A 104 2.79 7.88 -4.20
CA ILE A 104 2.02 8.80 -5.06
C ILE A 104 1.17 9.73 -4.19
N GLY A 105 0.45 9.19 -3.20
CA GLY A 105 -0.32 9.99 -2.26
C GLY A 105 0.51 10.97 -1.44
N THR A 106 1.73 10.59 -1.03
CA THR A 106 2.68 11.51 -0.38
C THR A 106 3.14 12.61 -1.31
N VAL A 107 3.52 12.28 -2.54
CA VAL A 107 3.99 13.26 -3.53
C VAL A 107 2.89 14.27 -3.84
N ILE A 108 1.70 13.79 -4.22
CA ILE A 108 0.57 14.65 -4.57
C ILE A 108 0.15 15.51 -3.37
N GLY A 109 0.11 14.93 -2.17
CA GLY A 109 -0.25 15.67 -0.95
C GLY A 109 0.74 16.80 -0.65
N ILE A 110 2.05 16.51 -0.64
CA ILE A 110 3.09 17.52 -0.39
C ILE A 110 3.06 18.62 -1.44
N VAL A 111 2.92 18.26 -2.72
CA VAL A 111 2.82 19.24 -3.82
C VAL A 111 1.61 20.14 -3.63
N SER A 112 0.43 19.56 -3.43
CA SER A 112 -0.83 20.31 -3.25
C SER A 112 -0.76 21.28 -2.06
N VAL A 113 -0.30 20.80 -0.90
CA VAL A 113 -0.16 21.62 0.31
C VAL A 113 0.88 22.73 0.12
N SER A 114 1.97 22.46 -0.59
CA SER A 114 3.00 23.46 -0.88
C SER A 114 2.52 24.55 -1.85
N LEU A 115 1.43 24.32 -2.58
CA LEU A 115 0.81 25.36 -3.42
C LEU A 115 -0.15 26.27 -2.64
N LEU A 116 -0.60 25.87 -1.44
CA LEU A 116 -1.53 26.68 -0.65
C LEU A 116 -1.00 28.07 -0.22
N PRO A 117 0.28 28.27 0.13
CA PRO A 117 0.81 29.59 0.44
C PRO A 117 1.25 30.41 -0.79
N VAL A 118 1.08 29.87 -2.01
CA VAL A 118 1.36 30.58 -3.27
C VAL A 118 0.26 31.60 -3.52
N GLU A 119 0.63 32.87 -3.60
CA GLU A 119 -0.30 33.98 -3.83
C GLU A 119 -0.36 34.35 -5.31
N THR A 120 0.79 34.33 -5.97
CA THR A 120 0.92 34.70 -7.39
C THR A 120 1.82 33.73 -8.14
N VAL A 121 1.71 33.72 -9.48
CA VAL A 121 2.60 32.92 -10.34
C VAL A 121 4.08 33.31 -10.21
N ALA A 122 4.37 34.53 -9.74
CA ALA A 122 5.74 34.98 -9.49
C ALA A 122 6.42 34.24 -8.32
N ASP A 123 5.64 33.61 -7.43
CA ASP A 123 6.17 32.81 -6.33
C ASP A 123 6.80 31.48 -6.82
N LEU A 124 6.43 31.02 -8.02
CA LEU A 124 6.89 29.76 -8.63
C LEU A 124 8.31 29.89 -9.22
N THR A 125 9.24 30.25 -8.35
CA THR A 125 10.66 30.46 -8.67
C THR A 125 11.45 29.15 -8.60
N PRO A 126 12.70 29.10 -9.13
CA PRO A 126 13.60 27.97 -8.89
C PRO A 126 13.79 27.64 -7.41
N THR A 127 13.77 28.64 -6.53
CA THR A 127 13.82 28.47 -5.07
C THR A 127 12.61 27.71 -4.55
N PHE A 128 11.40 28.00 -5.06
CA PHE A 128 10.19 27.27 -4.73
C PHE A 128 10.31 25.78 -5.09
N PHE A 129 10.70 25.48 -6.33
CA PHE A 129 10.86 24.09 -6.78
C PHE A 129 11.95 23.35 -6.02
N MET A 130 13.05 24.04 -5.67
CA MET A 130 14.10 23.48 -4.82
C MET A 130 13.60 23.19 -3.40
N GLY A 131 12.80 24.09 -2.83
CA GLY A 131 12.14 23.88 -1.53
C GLY A 131 11.19 22.68 -1.57
N LEU A 132 10.38 22.57 -2.62
CA LEU A 132 9.49 21.44 -2.83
C LEU A 132 10.26 20.12 -2.96
N LEU A 133 11.38 20.09 -3.70
CA LEU A 133 12.27 18.93 -3.78
C LEU A 133 12.86 18.54 -2.41
N LYS A 134 13.31 19.53 -1.64
CA LYS A 134 13.80 19.34 -0.27
C LYS A 134 12.74 18.76 0.66
N ALA A 135 11.47 19.06 0.45
CA ALA A 135 10.37 18.42 1.17
C ALA A 135 10.10 17.00 0.65
N LEU A 136 10.01 16.80 -0.67
CA LEU A 136 9.59 15.53 -1.28
C LEU A 136 10.57 14.39 -1.03
N VAL A 137 11.86 14.57 -1.32
CA VAL A 137 12.85 13.48 -1.29
C VAL A 137 12.95 12.81 0.08
N PRO A 138 13.22 13.53 1.20
CA PRO A 138 13.29 12.89 2.51
C PRO A 138 11.96 12.30 2.95
N SER A 139 10.83 12.86 2.51
CA SER A 139 9.50 12.36 2.86
C SER A 139 9.13 11.07 2.12
N ILE A 140 9.58 10.92 0.88
CA ILE A 140 9.46 9.65 0.14
C ILE A 140 10.32 8.58 0.80
N LEU A 141 11.56 8.91 1.19
CA LEU A 141 12.43 8.00 1.93
C LEU A 141 11.82 7.60 3.28
N MET A 142 11.21 8.55 4.00
CA MET A 142 10.49 8.25 5.23
C MET A 142 9.28 7.36 4.99
N ASN A 143 8.55 7.54 3.88
CA ASN A 143 7.45 6.65 3.52
C ASN A 143 7.96 5.23 3.25
N ILE A 144 9.04 5.07 2.47
CA ILE A 144 9.69 3.77 2.21
C ILE A 144 10.10 3.10 3.53
N TYR A 145 10.67 3.86 4.47
CA TYR A 145 10.95 3.37 5.81
C TYR A 145 9.68 2.84 6.50
N ILE A 146 8.58 3.62 6.53
CA ILE A 146 7.33 3.25 7.22
C ILE A 146 6.73 1.97 6.62
N VAL A 147 6.54 1.92 5.30
CA VAL A 147 5.90 0.77 4.63
C VAL A 147 6.81 -0.45 4.56
N GLY A 148 8.12 -0.23 4.47
CA GLY A 148 9.12 -1.29 4.51
C GLY A 148 9.22 -1.90 5.90
N LEU A 149 9.29 -1.08 6.95
CA LEU A 149 9.28 -1.55 8.34
C LEU A 149 8.04 -2.38 8.63
N ASN A 150 6.87 -1.93 8.15
CA ASN A 150 5.64 -2.70 8.28
C ASN A 150 5.77 -4.10 7.67
N GLN A 151 6.30 -4.21 6.44
CA GLN A 151 6.52 -5.50 5.77
C GLN A 151 7.49 -6.42 6.54
N LEU A 152 8.59 -5.88 7.09
CA LEU A 152 9.56 -6.68 7.86
C LEU A 152 8.93 -7.35 9.09
N PHE A 153 7.96 -6.68 9.71
CA PHE A 153 7.29 -7.13 10.93
C PHE A 153 5.99 -7.90 10.69
N ASP A 154 5.53 -7.97 9.44
CA ASP A 154 4.26 -8.57 9.04
C ASP A 154 4.42 -9.67 7.98
N VAL A 155 5.62 -10.24 7.80
CA VAL A 155 5.88 -11.25 6.76
C VAL A 155 4.83 -12.36 6.71
N GLU A 156 4.51 -12.98 7.86
CA GLU A 156 3.53 -14.08 7.90
C GLU A 156 2.09 -13.59 7.68
N ILE A 157 1.75 -12.37 8.09
CA ILE A 157 0.42 -11.76 7.84
C ILE A 157 0.28 -11.42 6.35
N ASP A 158 1.30 -10.82 5.76
CA ASP A 158 1.33 -10.41 4.37
C ASP A 158 1.38 -11.61 3.42
N LYS A 159 1.88 -12.80 3.83
CA LYS A 159 1.70 -14.04 3.04
C LYS A 159 0.23 -14.41 2.81
N VAL A 160 -0.65 -14.06 3.75
CA VAL A 160 -2.11 -14.28 3.63
C VAL A 160 -2.78 -13.11 2.91
N ASN A 161 -2.41 -11.88 3.29
CA ASN A 161 -3.10 -10.68 2.84
C ASN A 161 -2.61 -10.16 1.49
N LYS A 162 -1.29 -10.18 1.28
CA LYS A 162 -0.59 -9.53 0.17
C LYS A 162 0.61 -10.40 -0.29
N PRO A 163 0.36 -11.63 -0.77
CA PRO A 163 1.42 -12.62 -1.02
C PRO A 163 2.47 -12.16 -2.04
N ASP A 164 2.13 -11.20 -2.91
CA ASP A 164 3.03 -10.65 -3.92
C ASP A 164 4.05 -9.65 -3.37
N LEU A 165 3.90 -9.19 -2.11
CA LEU A 165 4.83 -8.22 -1.54
C LEU A 165 6.24 -8.82 -1.42
N PRO A 166 7.31 -8.05 -1.72
CA PRO A 166 8.64 -8.61 -1.95
C PRO A 166 9.22 -9.44 -0.80
N VAL A 167 8.95 -9.07 0.45
CA VAL A 167 9.44 -9.83 1.62
C VAL A 167 8.58 -11.07 1.85
N ALA A 168 7.27 -10.99 1.63
CA ALA A 168 6.34 -12.10 1.79
C ALA A 168 6.50 -13.17 0.68
N SER A 169 6.71 -12.73 -0.56
CA SER A 169 6.95 -13.60 -1.74
C SER A 169 8.36 -14.19 -1.77
N GLY A 170 9.29 -13.63 -1.00
CA GLY A 170 10.70 -14.01 -0.98
C GLY A 170 11.53 -13.39 -2.11
N ALA A 171 10.97 -12.47 -2.91
CA ALA A 171 11.73 -11.70 -3.90
C ALA A 171 12.84 -10.86 -3.25
N PHE A 172 12.61 -10.35 -2.04
CA PHE A 172 13.61 -9.76 -1.17
C PHE A 172 13.85 -10.63 0.06
N SER A 173 15.13 -10.79 0.42
CA SER A 173 15.50 -11.37 1.70
C SER A 173 15.18 -10.41 2.85
N MET A 174 15.05 -10.94 4.08
CA MET A 174 14.91 -10.13 5.29
C MET A 174 16.06 -9.12 5.43
N SER A 175 17.30 -9.53 5.12
CA SER A 175 18.48 -8.66 5.17
C SER A 175 18.39 -7.49 4.17
N THR A 176 17.94 -7.78 2.95
CA THR A 176 17.71 -6.75 1.91
C THR A 176 16.68 -5.73 2.37
N GLY A 177 15.54 -6.19 2.92
CA GLY A 177 14.51 -5.30 3.42
C GLY A 177 14.98 -4.45 4.61
N ILE A 178 15.72 -5.02 5.56
CA ILE A 178 16.35 -4.26 6.67
C ILE A 178 17.30 -3.19 6.14
N THR A 179 18.11 -3.53 5.13
CA THR A 179 19.06 -2.60 4.50
C THR A 179 18.32 -1.43 3.86
N ILE A 180 17.28 -1.68 3.07
CA ILE A 180 16.48 -0.63 2.41
C ILE A 180 15.81 0.28 3.45
N VAL A 181 15.18 -0.29 4.48
CA VAL A 181 14.49 0.45 5.54
C VAL A 181 15.46 1.33 6.32
N THR A 182 16.61 0.77 6.72
CA THR A 182 17.64 1.50 7.49
C THR A 182 18.29 2.60 6.65
N ALA A 183 18.66 2.31 5.39
CA ALA A 183 19.24 3.30 4.50
C ALA A 183 18.26 4.44 4.22
N SER A 184 16.99 4.13 3.96
CA SER A 184 15.96 5.14 3.72
C SER A 184 15.75 6.05 4.94
N LEU A 185 15.73 5.47 6.14
CA LEU A 185 15.61 6.23 7.38
C LEU A 185 16.79 7.19 7.59
N LEU A 186 18.02 6.67 7.48
CA LEU A 186 19.24 7.46 7.70
C LEU A 186 19.36 8.59 6.69
N MET A 187 19.09 8.32 5.41
CA MET A 187 19.11 9.34 4.36
C MET A 187 18.02 10.40 4.58
N SER A 188 16.81 9.97 4.96
CA SER A 188 15.70 10.90 5.26
C SER A 188 16.07 11.86 6.39
N PHE A 189 16.58 11.36 7.51
CA PHE A 189 17.01 12.20 8.63
C PHE A 189 18.22 13.07 8.31
N ALA A 190 19.22 12.53 7.61
CA ALA A 190 20.39 13.30 7.19
C ALA A 190 19.96 14.51 6.35
N MET A 191 19.07 14.31 5.37
CA MET A 191 18.50 15.39 4.56
C MET A 191 17.69 16.37 5.42
N GLY A 192 16.84 15.88 6.33
CA GLY A 192 16.06 16.74 7.25
C GLY A 192 16.94 17.67 8.08
N ILE A 193 18.07 17.18 8.58
CA ILE A 193 19.07 17.96 9.33
C ILE A 193 19.78 18.97 8.41
N ILE A 194 20.23 18.52 7.24
CA ILE A 194 20.96 19.37 6.27
C ILE A 194 20.08 20.52 5.77
N PHE A 195 18.79 20.29 5.55
CA PHE A 195 17.88 21.29 4.98
C PHE A 195 17.41 22.35 5.98
N LYS A 196 17.68 22.17 7.28
CA LYS A 196 17.46 23.19 8.34
C LYS A 196 16.06 23.79 8.37
N SER A 197 15.04 23.00 8.04
CA SER A 197 13.64 23.41 8.19
C SER A 197 12.99 22.62 9.33
N PRO A 198 12.77 23.24 10.51
CA PRO A 198 12.09 22.63 11.65
C PRO A 198 10.77 21.94 11.33
N PRO A 199 9.82 22.51 10.55
CA PRO A 199 8.57 21.80 10.26
C PRO A 199 8.81 20.53 9.42
N LEU A 200 9.73 20.58 8.45
CA LEU A 200 10.12 19.38 7.70
C LEU A 200 10.78 18.34 8.60
N PHE A 201 11.75 18.72 9.42
CA PHE A 201 12.39 17.77 10.33
C PHE A 201 11.39 17.15 11.32
N ALA A 202 10.45 17.95 11.83
CA ALA A 202 9.38 17.48 12.69
C ALA A 202 8.47 16.47 11.98
N SER A 203 8.13 16.67 10.70
CA SER A 203 7.32 15.70 9.95
C SER A 203 8.02 14.36 9.82
N LEU A 204 9.34 14.37 9.55
CA LEU A 204 10.16 13.15 9.46
C LEU A 204 10.25 12.45 10.81
N LEU A 205 10.47 13.21 11.89
CA LEU A 205 10.54 12.67 13.25
C LEU A 205 9.22 12.02 13.68
N VAL A 206 8.09 12.70 13.44
CA VAL A 206 6.77 12.14 13.75
C VAL A 206 6.49 10.90 12.89
N GLY A 207 6.84 10.93 11.60
CA GLY A 207 6.72 9.77 10.72
C GLY A 207 7.53 8.56 11.22
N PHE A 208 8.76 8.78 11.65
CA PHE A 208 9.62 7.75 12.25
C PHE A 208 9.00 7.16 13.52
N LEU A 209 8.58 8.01 14.47
CA LEU A 209 8.03 7.59 15.75
C LEU A 209 6.73 6.81 15.58
N LEU A 210 5.79 7.33 14.79
CA LEU A 210 4.50 6.67 14.57
C LEU A 210 4.63 5.43 13.69
N GLY A 211 5.49 5.42 12.67
CA GLY A 211 5.77 4.24 11.86
C GLY A 211 6.39 3.10 12.68
N SER A 212 7.32 3.44 13.58
CA SER A 212 7.92 2.52 14.55
C SER A 212 6.88 1.97 15.51
N ALA A 213 6.14 2.86 16.19
CA ALA A 213 5.13 2.47 17.17
C ALA A 213 4.00 1.66 16.56
N TYR A 214 3.67 1.91 15.29
CA TYR A 214 2.69 1.13 14.55
C TYR A 214 3.15 -0.32 14.30
N SER A 215 4.42 -0.54 13.92
CA SER A 215 4.88 -1.82 13.34
C SER A 215 5.65 -2.72 14.31
N ILE A 216 6.56 -2.16 15.11
CA ILE A 216 7.55 -2.92 15.88
C ILE A 216 6.88 -3.75 16.97
N ASP A 217 7.17 -5.06 17.04
CA ASP A 217 6.63 -5.97 18.05
C ASP A 217 7.44 -5.94 19.36
N LEU A 218 7.29 -4.86 20.13
CA LEU A 218 7.84 -4.68 21.47
C LEU A 218 6.77 -4.18 22.43
N PRO A 219 6.96 -4.31 23.76
CA PRO A 219 6.04 -3.75 24.76
C PRO A 219 5.74 -2.27 24.51
N PHE A 220 4.47 -1.88 24.65
CA PHE A 220 3.93 -0.53 24.37
C PHE A 220 3.97 -0.05 22.90
N LEU A 221 4.50 -0.86 21.97
CA LEU A 221 4.48 -0.61 20.52
C LEU A 221 3.44 -1.53 19.84
N ARG A 222 3.65 -1.83 18.56
CA ARG A 222 2.74 -2.58 17.68
C ARG A 222 1.29 -2.10 17.73
N TRP A 223 1.11 -0.77 17.70
CA TRP A 223 -0.19 -0.12 17.79
C TRP A 223 -1.18 -0.59 16.72
N LYS A 224 -0.71 -1.17 15.61
CA LYS A 224 -1.56 -1.82 14.61
C LYS A 224 -2.51 -2.88 15.19
N ARG A 225 -2.19 -3.50 16.34
CA ARG A 225 -3.08 -4.47 17.01
C ARG A 225 -4.37 -3.83 17.55
N ASN A 226 -4.37 -2.51 17.77
CA ASN A 226 -5.53 -1.75 18.22
C ASN A 226 -6.03 -0.85 17.08
N ALA A 227 -7.25 -1.08 16.61
CA ALA A 227 -7.83 -0.37 15.47
C ALA A 227 -7.87 1.16 15.65
N VAL A 228 -8.12 1.65 16.87
CA VAL A 228 -8.16 3.10 17.15
C VAL A 228 -6.76 3.69 17.05
N LEU A 229 -5.76 3.07 17.69
CA LEU A 229 -4.37 3.56 17.62
C LEU A 229 -3.82 3.50 16.18
N ALA A 230 -4.15 2.44 15.44
CA ALA A 230 -3.83 2.31 14.02
C ALA A 230 -4.40 3.46 13.19
N ALA A 231 -5.68 3.78 13.37
CA ALA A 231 -6.33 4.90 12.69
C ALA A 231 -5.75 6.26 13.12
N THR A 232 -5.45 6.43 14.42
CA THR A 232 -4.82 7.65 14.95
C THR A 232 -3.45 7.89 14.32
N CYS A 233 -2.60 6.87 14.16
CA CYS A 233 -1.32 7.02 13.47
C CYS A 233 -1.49 7.58 12.05
N ILE A 234 -2.41 6.98 11.29
CA ILE A 234 -2.65 7.38 9.89
C ILE A 234 -3.20 8.80 9.83
N LEU A 235 -4.15 9.14 10.70
CA LEU A 235 -4.73 10.48 10.78
C LEU A 235 -3.68 11.53 11.14
N ILE A 236 -2.86 11.30 12.17
CA ILE A 236 -1.81 12.26 12.55
C ILE A 236 -0.86 12.48 11.37
N VAL A 237 -0.39 11.41 10.72
CA VAL A 237 0.54 11.55 9.60
C VAL A 237 -0.11 12.27 8.41
N ARG A 238 -1.29 11.82 7.97
CA ARG A 238 -1.88 12.26 6.70
C ARG A 238 -2.73 13.52 6.81
N ALA A 239 -3.49 13.69 7.89
CA ALA A 239 -4.41 14.81 8.05
C ALA A 239 -3.80 16.00 8.80
N VAL A 240 -2.80 15.76 9.66
CA VAL A 240 -2.19 16.81 10.48
C VAL A 240 -0.78 17.14 9.99
N VAL A 241 0.13 16.17 10.01
CA VAL A 241 1.54 16.40 9.71
C VAL A 241 1.73 16.83 8.26
N VAL A 242 1.16 16.11 7.29
CA VAL A 242 1.29 16.50 5.86
C VAL A 242 0.74 17.91 5.64
N GLN A 243 -0.42 18.22 6.21
CA GLN A 243 -1.07 19.50 5.96
C GLN A 243 -0.29 20.65 6.61
N LEU A 244 0.04 20.53 7.90
CA LEU A 244 0.67 21.60 8.64
C LEU A 244 2.17 21.73 8.33
N ALA A 245 2.92 20.64 8.34
CA ALA A 245 4.37 20.71 8.25
C ALA A 245 4.83 21.21 6.88
N TYR A 246 4.26 20.69 5.78
CA TYR A 246 4.68 21.11 4.43
C TYR A 246 4.17 22.50 4.07
N PHE A 247 3.00 22.90 4.60
CA PHE A 247 2.54 24.27 4.48
C PHE A 247 3.49 25.25 5.18
N LEU A 248 3.84 24.97 6.44
CA LEU A 248 4.76 25.81 7.22
C LEU A 248 6.17 25.82 6.64
N HIS A 249 6.65 24.67 6.14
CA HIS A 249 7.90 24.58 5.41
C HIS A 249 7.89 25.55 4.22
N THR A 250 6.87 25.47 3.38
CA THR A 250 6.82 26.28 2.17
C THR A 250 6.60 27.77 2.47
N GLN A 251 5.66 28.10 3.36
CA GLN A 251 5.38 29.51 3.69
C GLN A 251 6.57 30.20 4.35
N ASN A 252 7.16 29.60 5.39
CA ASN A 252 8.19 30.28 6.20
C ASN A 252 9.61 30.05 5.66
N TYR A 253 9.94 28.83 5.21
CA TYR A 253 11.31 28.45 4.88
C TYR A 253 11.62 28.43 3.38
N VAL A 254 10.60 28.45 2.52
CA VAL A 254 10.78 28.52 1.06
C VAL A 254 10.43 29.91 0.53
N LEU A 255 9.27 30.44 0.94
CA LEU A 255 8.78 31.76 0.52
C LEU A 255 9.22 32.90 1.46
N GLY A 256 9.73 32.60 2.66
CA GLY A 256 10.21 33.61 3.62
C GLY A 256 9.11 34.47 4.22
N ARG A 257 7.86 33.99 4.23
CA ARG A 257 6.68 34.72 4.72
C ARG A 257 6.36 34.36 6.17
N PRO A 258 5.78 35.29 6.95
CA PRO A 258 5.28 34.98 8.28
C PRO A 258 4.20 33.90 8.22
N VAL A 259 4.06 33.13 9.31
CA VAL A 259 3.06 32.06 9.38
C VAL A 259 1.65 32.65 9.43
N MET A 260 0.91 32.46 8.35
CA MET A 260 -0.51 32.77 8.23
C MET A 260 -1.28 31.49 7.90
N ILE A 261 -2.28 31.14 8.71
CA ILE A 261 -3.13 29.96 8.46
C ILE A 261 -4.22 30.35 7.46
N THR A 262 -4.24 29.71 6.29
CA THR A 262 -5.22 29.98 5.24
C THR A 262 -6.49 29.14 5.43
N LYS A 263 -7.62 29.63 4.90
CA LYS A 263 -8.88 28.86 4.87
C LYS A 263 -8.71 27.53 4.13
N SER A 264 -7.95 27.54 3.03
CA SER A 264 -7.64 26.34 2.24
C SER A 264 -6.86 25.31 3.05
N LEU A 265 -5.93 25.73 3.91
CA LEU A 265 -5.23 24.82 4.82
C LEU A 265 -6.17 24.20 5.86
N VAL A 266 -7.04 25.02 6.47
CA VAL A 266 -8.02 24.52 7.46
C VAL A 266 -8.98 23.52 6.80
N PHE A 267 -9.47 23.84 5.61
CA PHE A 267 -10.27 22.92 4.79
C PHE A 267 -9.51 21.63 4.51
N ALA A 268 -8.27 21.73 4.00
CA ALA A 268 -7.45 20.59 3.67
C ALA A 268 -7.18 19.68 4.89
N ALA A 269 -6.92 20.25 6.07
CA ALA A 269 -6.74 19.50 7.31
C ALA A 269 -8.02 18.79 7.75
N ALA A 270 -9.15 19.51 7.78
CA ALA A 270 -10.43 18.95 8.17
C ALA A 270 -10.89 17.83 7.21
N PHE A 271 -10.79 18.07 5.91
CA PHE A 271 -11.20 17.12 4.88
C PHE A 271 -10.32 15.87 4.88
N MET A 272 -9.00 16.05 5.02
CA MET A 272 -8.08 14.91 5.10
C MET A 272 -8.23 14.10 6.38
N CYS A 273 -8.84 14.62 7.46
CA CYS A 273 -9.20 13.79 8.62
C CYS A 273 -10.20 12.69 8.23
N PHE A 274 -11.25 13.04 7.47
CA PHE A 274 -12.23 12.06 6.98
C PHE A 274 -11.58 11.06 6.03
N PHE A 275 -10.81 11.54 5.06
CA PHE A 275 -10.10 10.68 4.12
C PHE A 275 -9.09 9.74 4.79
N SER A 276 -8.36 10.23 5.79
CA SER A 276 -7.39 9.43 6.53
C SER A 276 -8.06 8.35 7.37
N ALA A 277 -9.20 8.66 8.00
CA ALA A 277 -10.00 7.66 8.71
C ALA A 277 -10.53 6.59 7.73
N VAL A 278 -11.03 7.02 6.58
CA VAL A 278 -11.51 6.12 5.52
C VAL A 278 -10.39 5.21 5.02
N ILE A 279 -9.20 5.73 4.70
CA ILE A 279 -8.05 4.91 4.28
C ILE A 279 -7.64 3.94 5.39
N ALA A 280 -7.64 4.38 6.65
CA ALA A 280 -7.30 3.53 7.79
C ALA A 280 -8.27 2.36 7.97
N LEU A 281 -9.56 2.57 7.71
CA LEU A 281 -10.59 1.52 7.79
C LEU A 281 -10.61 0.64 6.54
N PHE A 282 -10.52 1.24 5.35
CA PHE A 282 -10.58 0.51 4.08
C PHE A 282 -9.40 -0.43 3.87
N LYS A 283 -8.21 -0.06 4.35
CA LYS A 283 -7.03 -0.94 4.22
C LYS A 283 -7.24 -2.27 4.95
N ASP A 284 -8.06 -2.28 6.01
CA ASP A 284 -8.31 -3.45 6.84
C ASP A 284 -9.37 -4.39 6.25
N ILE A 285 -10.15 -3.96 5.25
CA ILE A 285 -11.16 -4.81 4.59
C ILE A 285 -10.50 -5.95 3.79
N PRO A 286 -9.60 -5.69 2.82
CA PRO A 286 -8.90 -6.77 2.11
C PRO A 286 -7.93 -7.56 2.99
N ASP A 287 -7.56 -7.01 4.16
CA ASP A 287 -6.62 -7.60 5.11
C ASP A 287 -7.31 -8.47 6.19
N VAL A 288 -8.64 -8.61 6.16
CA VAL A 288 -9.43 -9.20 7.25
C VAL A 288 -9.03 -10.64 7.60
N ASP A 289 -8.64 -11.44 6.62
CA ASP A 289 -8.31 -12.86 6.83
C ASP A 289 -7.02 -13.01 7.62
N GLY A 290 -5.94 -12.34 7.17
CA GLY A 290 -4.67 -12.33 7.89
C GLY A 290 -4.76 -11.61 9.23
N ASP A 291 -5.58 -10.56 9.35
CA ASP A 291 -5.81 -9.91 10.63
C ASP A 291 -6.45 -10.88 11.64
N LYS A 292 -7.48 -11.61 11.22
CA LYS A 292 -8.17 -12.59 12.06
C LYS A 292 -7.25 -13.74 12.48
N GLU A 293 -6.46 -14.28 11.55
CA GLU A 293 -5.54 -15.40 11.80
C GLU A 293 -4.45 -15.03 12.82
N PHE A 294 -3.93 -13.81 12.75
CA PHE A 294 -2.85 -13.32 13.61
C PHE A 294 -3.35 -12.50 14.82
N GLY A 295 -4.66 -12.55 15.12
CA GLY A 295 -5.26 -11.97 16.32
C GLY A 295 -5.33 -10.44 16.33
N ILE A 296 -5.24 -9.78 15.18
CA ILE A 296 -5.43 -8.34 15.04
C ILE A 296 -6.93 -8.03 15.07
N GLN A 297 -7.34 -7.16 16.00
CA GLN A 297 -8.74 -6.82 16.23
C GLN A 297 -9.15 -5.56 15.43
N SER A 298 -8.98 -5.59 14.10
CA SER A 298 -9.37 -4.49 13.22
C SER A 298 -10.90 -4.32 13.17
N PHE A 299 -11.37 -3.17 12.70
CA PHE A 299 -12.83 -2.92 12.60
C PHE A 299 -13.50 -3.91 11.66
N SER A 300 -12.84 -4.30 10.57
CA SER A 300 -13.35 -5.30 9.62
C SER A 300 -13.52 -6.68 10.26
N VAL A 301 -12.59 -7.06 11.16
CA VAL A 301 -12.70 -8.30 11.95
C VAL A 301 -13.84 -8.23 12.97
N ARG A 302 -13.99 -7.09 13.66
CA ARG A 302 -14.96 -6.94 14.77
C ARG A 302 -16.40 -6.68 14.31
N LEU A 303 -16.58 -5.87 13.27
CA LEU A 303 -17.90 -5.40 12.80
C LEU A 303 -18.35 -6.09 11.51
N GLY A 304 -17.42 -6.70 10.77
CA GLY A 304 -17.65 -7.29 9.45
C GLY A 304 -17.29 -6.33 8.30
N GLN A 305 -16.82 -6.91 7.20
CA GLN A 305 -16.37 -6.18 6.00
C GLN A 305 -17.45 -5.25 5.42
N GLU A 306 -18.68 -5.74 5.27
CA GLU A 306 -19.79 -5.00 4.66
C GLU A 306 -20.16 -3.73 5.44
N ARG A 307 -20.24 -3.83 6.78
CA ARG A 307 -20.57 -2.68 7.63
C ARG A 307 -19.48 -1.62 7.56
N VAL A 308 -18.22 -2.03 7.58
CA VAL A 308 -17.07 -1.11 7.48
C VAL A 308 -17.00 -0.48 6.09
N PHE A 309 -17.26 -1.25 5.03
CA PHE A 309 -17.33 -0.75 3.66
C PHE A 309 -18.34 0.40 3.54
N TRP A 310 -19.59 0.16 3.94
CA TRP A 310 -20.64 1.18 3.84
C TRP A 310 -20.44 2.34 4.81
N LEU A 311 -19.84 2.12 5.99
CA LEU A 311 -19.41 3.21 6.87
C LEU A 311 -18.46 4.15 6.14
N CYS A 312 -17.42 3.61 5.52
CA CYS A 312 -16.43 4.40 4.79
C CYS A 312 -17.02 5.14 3.58
N VAL A 313 -17.89 4.48 2.81
CA VAL A 313 -18.60 5.12 1.69
C VAL A 313 -19.43 6.30 2.19
N ASN A 314 -20.23 6.10 3.25
CA ASN A 314 -21.06 7.16 3.83
C ASN A 314 -20.22 8.32 4.40
N MET A 315 -19.10 8.02 5.06
CA MET A 315 -18.18 9.05 5.56
C MET A 315 -17.63 9.93 4.43
N LEU A 316 -17.20 9.32 3.31
CA LEU A 316 -16.73 10.08 2.15
C LEU A 316 -17.87 10.86 1.47
N THR A 317 -19.04 10.26 1.30
CA THR A 317 -20.21 10.95 0.72
C THR A 317 -20.57 12.18 1.56
N LEU A 318 -20.56 12.06 2.89
CA LEU A 318 -20.80 13.19 3.79
C LEU A 318 -19.71 14.26 3.67
N ALA A 319 -18.43 13.85 3.63
CA ALA A 319 -17.32 14.78 3.44
C ALA A 319 -17.44 15.55 2.13
N TYR A 320 -17.73 14.86 1.02
CA TYR A 320 -17.97 15.50 -0.27
C TYR A 320 -19.17 16.45 -0.25
N GLY A 321 -20.28 16.05 0.39
CA GLY A 321 -21.43 16.93 0.59
C GLY A 321 -21.07 18.21 1.35
N ALA A 322 -20.28 18.08 2.43
CA ALA A 322 -19.79 19.22 3.19
C ALA A 322 -18.88 20.13 2.34
N ALA A 323 -18.00 19.55 1.51
CA ALA A 323 -17.15 20.33 0.60
C ALA A 323 -17.95 21.08 -0.47
N VAL A 324 -19.04 20.50 -0.98
CA VAL A 324 -19.96 21.20 -1.90
C VAL A 324 -20.60 22.41 -1.21
N VAL A 325 -21.07 22.25 0.04
CA VAL A 325 -21.64 23.36 0.82
C VAL A 325 -20.61 24.46 1.06
N ILE A 326 -19.37 24.10 1.40
CA ILE A 326 -18.26 25.04 1.57
C ILE A 326 -17.97 25.76 0.24
N GLY A 327 -17.90 25.04 -0.88
CA GLY A 327 -17.71 25.64 -2.20
C GLY A 327 -18.82 26.63 -2.59
N ALA A 328 -20.08 26.31 -2.26
CA ALA A 328 -21.22 27.20 -2.51
C ALA A 328 -21.12 28.53 -1.75
N SER A 329 -20.45 28.54 -0.60
CA SER A 329 -20.21 29.75 0.21
C SER A 329 -19.14 30.69 -0.35
N SER A 330 -18.31 30.23 -1.31
CA SER A 330 -17.27 31.08 -1.92
C SER A 330 -17.88 32.25 -2.69
N SER A 331 -17.30 33.45 -2.60
CA SER A 331 -17.72 34.60 -3.40
C SER A 331 -17.07 34.61 -4.79
N PHE A 332 -16.01 33.83 -5.01
CA PHE A 332 -15.27 33.78 -6.27
C PHE A 332 -15.83 32.68 -7.18
N LEU A 333 -16.46 33.08 -8.29
CA LEU A 333 -17.20 32.18 -9.17
C LEU A 333 -16.38 30.98 -9.69
N PRO A 334 -15.11 31.14 -10.16
CA PRO A 334 -14.32 30.00 -10.61
C PRO A 334 -14.02 28.99 -9.49
N SER A 335 -13.66 29.46 -8.29
CA SER A 335 -13.46 28.58 -7.13
C SER A 335 -14.74 27.85 -6.77
N LYS A 336 -15.87 28.58 -6.69
CA LYS A 336 -17.19 28.00 -6.46
C LYS A 336 -17.53 26.87 -7.43
N LEU A 337 -17.39 27.11 -8.73
CA LEU A 337 -17.72 26.12 -9.75
C LEU A 337 -16.81 24.90 -9.69
N VAL A 338 -15.49 25.11 -9.56
CA VAL A 338 -14.51 24.01 -9.47
C VAL A 338 -14.75 23.16 -8.23
N THR A 339 -14.98 23.78 -7.07
CA THR A 339 -15.25 23.06 -5.82
C THR A 339 -16.57 22.31 -5.90
N ILE A 340 -17.67 22.93 -6.33
CA ILE A 340 -18.97 22.24 -6.40
C ILE A 340 -18.93 21.10 -7.41
N LEU A 341 -18.55 21.38 -8.66
CA LEU A 341 -18.60 20.38 -9.74
C LEU A 341 -17.58 19.26 -9.50
N GLY A 342 -16.38 19.60 -9.00
CA GLY A 342 -15.34 18.63 -8.66
C GLY A 342 -15.80 17.64 -7.59
N HIS A 343 -16.28 18.13 -6.45
CA HIS A 343 -16.69 17.23 -5.35
C HIS A 343 -18.00 16.48 -5.67
N LEU A 344 -18.92 17.06 -6.46
CA LEU A 344 -20.09 16.32 -6.97
C LEU A 344 -19.68 15.19 -7.92
N ALA A 345 -18.71 15.43 -8.81
CA ALA A 345 -18.18 14.40 -9.70
C ALA A 345 -17.51 13.27 -8.91
N LEU A 346 -16.69 13.59 -7.90
CA LEU A 346 -16.06 12.60 -7.03
C LEU A 346 -17.08 11.81 -6.20
N ALA A 347 -18.09 12.48 -5.61
CA ALA A 347 -19.17 11.82 -4.87
C ALA A 347 -19.99 10.88 -5.77
N SER A 348 -20.33 11.34 -6.98
CA SER A 348 -21.08 10.53 -7.95
C SER A 348 -20.28 9.30 -8.37
N SER A 349 -18.99 9.49 -8.67
CA SER A 349 -18.08 8.39 -9.01
C SER A 349 -17.95 7.39 -7.87
N LEU A 350 -17.82 7.86 -6.62
CA LEU A 350 -17.78 7.01 -5.43
C LEU A 350 -19.03 6.13 -5.32
N LEU A 351 -20.22 6.74 -5.41
CA LEU A 351 -21.49 6.03 -5.24
C LEU A 351 -21.72 5.00 -6.35
N VAL A 352 -21.44 5.36 -7.60
CA VAL A 352 -21.56 4.45 -8.75
C VAL A 352 -20.62 3.26 -8.60
N GLN A 353 -19.35 3.51 -8.28
CA GLN A 353 -18.38 2.44 -8.10
C GLN A 353 -18.71 1.56 -6.90
N ALA A 354 -19.20 2.14 -5.80
CA ALA A 354 -19.54 1.39 -4.58
C ALA A 354 -20.65 0.36 -4.81
N GLN A 355 -21.62 0.65 -5.68
CA GLN A 355 -22.70 -0.26 -6.03
C GLN A 355 -22.23 -1.49 -6.82
N SER A 356 -21.07 -1.40 -7.47
CA SER A 356 -20.52 -2.48 -8.30
C SER A 356 -19.58 -3.44 -7.55
N VAL A 357 -19.31 -3.17 -6.26
CA VAL A 357 -18.33 -3.95 -5.49
C VAL A 357 -18.93 -5.26 -5.03
N ASP A 358 -18.27 -6.36 -5.38
CA ASP A 358 -18.53 -7.67 -4.80
C ASP A 358 -17.65 -7.86 -3.56
N LEU A 359 -18.27 -7.74 -2.38
CA LEU A 359 -17.58 -7.87 -1.09
C LEU A 359 -17.09 -9.29 -0.79
N ALA A 360 -17.58 -10.30 -1.51
CA ALA A 360 -17.06 -11.67 -1.39
C ALA A 360 -15.73 -11.84 -2.15
N SER A 361 -15.45 -10.97 -3.13
CA SER A 361 -14.24 -11.02 -3.96
C SER A 361 -13.14 -10.10 -3.41
N LYS A 362 -12.07 -10.70 -2.87
CA LYS A 362 -10.88 -9.97 -2.41
C LYS A 362 -10.28 -9.08 -3.50
N ALA A 363 -10.31 -9.52 -4.76
CA ALA A 363 -9.85 -8.73 -5.89
C ALA A 363 -10.73 -7.50 -6.14
N SER A 364 -12.06 -7.64 -6.03
CA SER A 364 -13.02 -6.54 -6.17
C SER A 364 -12.84 -5.50 -5.06
N VAL A 365 -12.74 -5.95 -3.81
CA VAL A 365 -12.47 -5.09 -2.64
C VAL A 365 -11.13 -4.36 -2.76
N THR A 366 -10.07 -5.07 -3.17
CA THR A 366 -8.73 -4.47 -3.35
C THR A 366 -8.73 -3.43 -4.49
N SER A 367 -9.45 -3.71 -5.59
CA SER A 367 -9.63 -2.76 -6.69
C SER A 367 -10.34 -1.49 -6.22
N PHE A 368 -11.41 -1.63 -5.42
CA PHE A 368 -12.12 -0.49 -4.84
C PHE A 368 -11.24 0.29 -3.86
N TYR A 369 -10.43 -0.38 -3.04
CA TYR A 369 -9.46 0.28 -2.17
C TYR A 369 -8.46 1.13 -2.98
N MET A 370 -7.95 0.62 -4.10
CA MET A 370 -7.10 1.41 -5.00
C MET A 370 -7.86 2.57 -5.66
N PHE A 371 -9.15 2.42 -5.91
CA PHE A 371 -10.01 3.51 -6.35
C PHE A 371 -10.18 4.60 -5.28
N ILE A 372 -10.31 4.25 -3.99
CA ILE A 372 -10.28 5.23 -2.88
C ILE A 372 -8.99 6.06 -2.88
N TRP A 373 -7.84 5.43 -3.16
CA TRP A 373 -6.59 6.17 -3.34
C TRP A 373 -6.61 7.14 -4.51
N LYS A 374 -7.27 6.79 -5.63
CA LYS A 374 -7.45 7.72 -6.76
C LYS A 374 -8.32 8.91 -6.38
N LEU A 375 -9.39 8.69 -5.60
CA LEU A 375 -10.22 9.77 -5.06
C LEU A 375 -9.42 10.67 -4.12
N PHE A 376 -8.56 10.09 -3.27
CA PHE A 376 -7.63 10.83 -2.41
C PHE A 376 -6.66 11.70 -3.21
N TYR A 377 -6.13 11.21 -4.33
CA TYR A 377 -5.29 12.02 -5.22
C TYR A 377 -6.09 13.16 -5.85
N ALA A 378 -7.28 12.86 -6.37
CA ALA A 378 -8.17 13.83 -6.99
C ALA A 378 -8.54 14.96 -6.01
N GLU A 379 -8.76 14.63 -4.74
CA GLU A 379 -9.02 15.61 -3.70
C GLU A 379 -7.88 16.62 -3.54
N TYR A 380 -6.63 16.15 -3.48
CA TYR A 380 -5.49 17.06 -3.42
C TYR A 380 -5.35 17.95 -4.66
N PHE A 381 -5.87 17.54 -5.82
CA PHE A 381 -5.95 18.45 -6.96
C PHE A 381 -7.02 19.54 -6.76
N LEU A 382 -8.12 19.26 -6.05
CA LEU A 382 -9.20 20.22 -5.79
C LEU A 382 -8.88 21.21 -4.65
N ILE A 383 -8.15 20.77 -3.63
CA ILE A 383 -7.85 21.57 -2.42
C ILE A 383 -7.31 22.97 -2.72
N PRO A 384 -6.33 23.19 -3.64
CA PRO A 384 -5.82 24.53 -3.94
C PRO A 384 -6.84 25.49 -4.55
N PHE A 385 -7.95 24.97 -5.08
CA PHE A 385 -9.03 25.76 -5.67
C PHE A 385 -10.09 26.17 -4.64
N VAL A 386 -10.06 25.64 -3.42
CA VAL A 386 -11.00 26.02 -2.35
C VAL A 386 -10.54 27.34 -1.72
N ARG A 387 -11.24 28.44 -2.00
CA ARG A 387 -10.89 29.81 -1.55
C ARG A 387 -12.03 30.52 -0.84
#